data_AF-A0A3D2MMB8-F1
#
_entry.id   AF-A0A3D2MMB8-F1
#
_cell.length_a   1.000
_cell.length_b   1.000
_cell.length_c   1.000
_cell.angle_alpha   90.00
_cell.angle_beta   90.00
_cell.angle_gamma   90.00
#
_symmetry.space_group_name_H-M   'P 1'
#
loop_
_entity.id
_entity.type
_entity.pdbx_description
1 polymer ?
#
loop_
_entity_poly.entity_id
_entity_poly.type
_entity_poly.pdbx_seq_one_letter_code
_entity_poly.pdbx_strand_id
1 'polypeptide(L)' 'DEYCTMGDLKGCLERVARELFGESRRVRFRGSYFPFTEPSAEMDIDCPICSGQGCRTCKYT' A
#
# COMPACT_ATOMS: atom_id res chain seq x y z
N ASP A 1 -6.73 22.40 10.17
CA ASP A 1 -5.97 21.60 9.20
C ASP A 1 -4.72 22.33 8.78
N GLU A 2 -3.73 22.33 9.67
CA GLU A 2 -2.38 22.74 9.33
C GLU A 2 -1.53 21.51 9.62
N TYR A 3 -0.84 20.98 8.61
CA TYR A 3 0.11 19.84 8.68
C TYR A 3 -0.41 18.39 8.56
N CYS A 4 -1.32 18.08 7.62
CA CYS A 4 -1.46 16.70 7.13
C CYS A 4 -0.31 16.39 6.16
N THR A 5 0.44 15.32 6.40
CA THR A 5 1.65 14.97 5.64
C THR A 5 1.45 13.71 4.82
N MET A 6 2.36 13.48 3.86
CA MET A 6 2.41 12.20 3.14
C MET A 6 2.69 11.01 4.09
N GLY A 7 3.32 11.26 5.24
CA GLY A 7 3.52 10.26 6.29
C GLY A 7 2.20 9.78 6.89
N ASP A 8 1.29 10.72 7.14
CA ASP A 8 -0.05 10.41 7.69
C ASP A 8 -0.87 9.57 6.70
N LEU A 9 -0.85 9.94 5.41
CA LEU A 9 -1.51 9.17 4.36
C LEU A 9 -0.96 7.74 4.27
N LYS A 10 0.36 7.58 4.29
CA LYS A 10 1.02 6.26 4.26
C LYS A 10 0.63 5.42 5.48
N GLY A 11 0.67 6.01 6.68
CA GLY A 11 0.32 5.32 7.93
C GLY A 11 -1.15 4.89 7.97
N CYS A 12 -2.06 5.77 7.52
CA CYS A 12 -3.47 5.43 7.40
C CYS A 12 -3.71 4.25 6.45
N LEU A 13 -3.12 4.29 5.25
CA LEU A 13 -3.30 3.22 4.27
C LEU A 13 -2.62 1.90 4.69
N GLU A 14 -1.46 1.96 5.36
CA GLU A 14 -0.80 0.81 5.96
C GLU A 14 -1.67 0.15 7.03
N ARG A 15 -2.29 0.95 7.91
CA ARG A 15 -3.24 0.45 8.91
C ARG A 15 -4.44 -0.21 8.26
N VAL A 16 -5.04 0.42 7.25
CA VAL A 16 -6.15 -0.17 6.50
C VAL A 16 -5.76 -1.52 5.87
N ALA A 17 -4.57 -1.61 5.28
CA ALA A 17 -4.09 -2.87 4.69
C ALA A 17 -3.95 -3.98 5.75
N ARG A 18 -3.44 -3.65 6.95
CA ARG A 18 -3.27 -4.63 8.04
C ARG A 18 -4.60 -5.09 8.62
N GLU A 19 -5.52 -4.17 8.87
CA GLU A 19 -6.85 -4.49 9.42
C GLU A 19 -7.67 -5.35 8.46
N LEU A 20 -7.55 -5.12 7.14
CA LEU A 20 -8.30 -5.87 6.13
C LEU A 20 -7.64 -7.20 5.74
N PHE A 21 -6.32 -7.27 5.68
CA PHE A 21 -5.62 -8.41 5.09
C PHE A 21 -4.70 -9.15 6.07
N GLY A 22 -4.48 -8.63 7.28
CA GLY A 22 -3.71 -9.23 8.37
C GLY A 22 -2.52 -8.37 8.81
N GLU A 23 -2.13 -8.48 10.08
CA GLU A 23 -1.08 -7.63 10.68
C GLU A 23 0.30 -7.73 10.01
N SER A 24 0.63 -8.88 9.43
CA SER A 24 1.94 -9.11 8.81
C SER A 24 2.10 -8.53 7.40
N ARG A 25 1.11 -7.78 6.89
CA ARG A 25 1.12 -7.30 5.50
C ARG A 25 2.18 -6.25 5.27
N ARG A 26 2.85 -6.38 4.12
CA ARG A 26 3.85 -5.43 3.65
C ARG A 26 3.23 -4.57 2.57
N VAL A 27 3.37 -3.25 2.74
CA VAL A 27 2.89 -2.26 1.78
C VAL A 27 4.06 -1.59 1.07
N ARG A 28 3.86 -1.24 -0.20
CA ARG A 28 4.84 -0.51 -0.99
C ARG A 28 4.14 0.65 -1.69
N PHE A 29 4.66 1.86 -1.50
CA PHE A 29 4.19 3.05 -2.21
C PHE A 29 5.10 3.34 -3.41
N ARG A 30 4.52 3.44 -4.60
CA ARG A 30 5.22 3.81 -5.84
C ARG A 30 4.71 5.17 -6.30
N GLY A 31 5.61 6.08 -6.67
CA GLY A 31 5.20 7.36 -7.26
C GLY A 31 4.35 7.12 -8.51
N SER A 32 3.23 7.84 -8.61
CA SER A 32 2.32 7.78 -9.75
C SER A 32 1.81 9.18 -10.06
N TYR A 33 0.96 9.32 -11.08
CA TYR A 33 0.38 10.60 -11.48
C TYR A 33 -1.14 10.51 -11.49
N PHE A 34 -1.78 11.39 -10.72
CA PHE A 34 -3.22 11.61 -10.78
C PHE A 34 -3.47 13.13 -10.93
N PRO A 35 -4.41 13.56 -11.79
CA PRO A 35 -4.57 14.97 -12.16
C PRO A 35 -5.03 15.89 -11.02
N PHE A 36 -5.37 15.34 -9.84
CA PHE A 36 -5.93 16.06 -8.70
C PHE A 36 -5.10 15.92 -7.41
N THR A 37 -3.97 15.21 -7.43
CA THR A 37 -3.10 15.05 -6.25
C THR A 37 -1.62 15.26 -6.57
N GLU A 38 -0.89 15.97 -5.70
CA GLU A 38 0.55 16.11 -5.79
C GLU A 38 1.14 16.26 -4.36
N PRO A 39 2.11 15.41 -3.94
CA PRO A 39 2.62 14.23 -4.62
C PRO A 39 1.58 13.10 -4.72
N SER A 40 1.75 12.23 -5.73
CA SER A 40 0.86 11.09 -6.00
C SER A 40 1.58 9.76 -5.85
N ALA A 41 0.88 8.74 -5.32
CA ALA A 41 1.41 7.40 -5.19
C ALA A 41 0.35 6.32 -5.36
N GLU A 42 0.74 5.19 -5.96
CA GLU A 42 0.03 3.92 -5.91
C GLU A 42 0.52 3.11 -4.71
N MET A 43 -0.38 2.36 -4.07
CA MET A 43 -0.03 1.41 -3.00
C MET A 43 -0.23 -0.02 -3.48
N ASP A 44 0.83 -0.83 -3.41
CA ASP A 44 0.76 -2.28 -3.56
C ASP A 44 0.79 -2.94 -2.17
N ILE A 45 0.08 -4.06 -2.02
CA ILE A 45 0.11 -4.94 -0.84
C ILE A 45 0.64 -6.29 -1.27
N ASP A 46 1.49 -6.92 -0.45
CA ASP A 46 1.98 -8.26 -0.72
C ASP A 46 0.84 -9.29 -0.83
N CYS A 47 1.03 -10.32 -1.68
CA CYS A 47 -0.02 -11.28 -1.96
C CYS A 47 -0.54 -11.93 -0.66
N PRO A 48 -1.84 -11.83 -0.35
CA PRO A 48 -2.36 -12.28 0.94
C PRO A 48 -2.26 -13.80 1.15
N ILE A 49 -2.10 -14.55 0.05
CA ILE A 49 -2.05 -16.01 0.03
C ILE A 49 -0.65 -16.55 0.31
N CYS A 50 0.38 -15.98 -0.32
CA CYS A 50 1.76 -16.47 -0.21
C CYS A 50 2.70 -15.51 0.53
N SER A 51 2.19 -14.38 1.03
CA SER A 51 2.96 -13.36 1.76
C SER A 51 4.23 -12.91 1.02
N GLY A 52 4.10 -12.76 -0.31
CA GLY A 52 5.17 -12.31 -1.20
C GLY A 52 6.21 -13.37 -1.60
N GLN A 53 6.01 -14.66 -1.28
CA GLN A 53 6.89 -15.74 -1.77
C GLN A 53 6.73 -16.02 -3.28
N GLY A 54 5.66 -15.50 -3.89
CA GLY A 54 5.27 -15.81 -5.26
C GLY A 54 4.39 -17.06 -5.34
N CYS A 55 3.25 -16.96 -6.03
CA CYS A 55 2.35 -18.09 -6.26
C CYS A 55 1.58 -17.90 -7.57
N ARG A 56 0.79 -18.91 -7.95
CA ARG A 56 -0.05 -18.87 -9.16
C ARG A 56 -1.04 -17.69 -9.16
N THR A 57 -1.59 -17.31 -8.00
CA THR A 57 -2.56 -16.21 -7.90
C THR A 57 -1.94 -14.85 -8.21
N CYS A 58 -0.77 -14.56 -7.63
CA CYS A 58 -0.04 -13.33 -7.91
C CYS A 58 0.87 -13.45 -9.13
N LYS A 59 0.82 -14.57 -9.87
CA LYS A 59 1.68 -14.84 -11.04
C LYS A 59 3.18 -14.70 -10.73
N TYR A 60 3.58 -15.01 -9.50
CA TYR A 60 4.96 -14.84 -9.03
C TYR A 60 5.46 -13.38 -9.11
N THR A 61 4.54 -12.43 -8.99
CA THR A 61 4.80 -10.99 -8.83
C THR A 61 4.39 -10.49 -7.46
#